data_AF-A0A7X9YGX1-F1
#
_entry.id   AF-A0A7X9YGX1-F1
#
_cell.length_a   1.000
_cell.length_b   1.000
_cell.length_c   1.000
_cell.angle_alpha   90.00
_cell.angle_beta   90.00
_cell.angle_gamma   90.00
#
_symmetry.space_group_name_H-M   'P 1'
#
loop_
_entity.id
_entity.type
_entity.pdbx_description
1 polymer ?
#
loop_
_entity_poly.entity_id
_entity_poly.type
_entity_poly.pdbx_seq_one_letter_code
_entity_poly.pdbx_strand_id
1 'polypeptide(L)'
;MTLGLSIKFIVCSSFLSLLIACSDTNNAREWLLKNDNLYYKNTAIDWRVESVEGCKTCVISQDVVYQPEGISSYNTLMQSQNWVAVHELSKINVIRLKMPDQTPYLFVERINGRTLTLFNQQQNYSIKIGEVTAVNFNNQRFSILIKNFEEVDKQSVALPRRASLEFIALKID
;
A
#
# COMPACT_ATOMS: atom_id res chain seq x y z
N MET A 1 48.43 8.83 62.70
CA MET A 1 48.97 10.20 62.48
C MET A 1 50.02 10.04 61.39
N THR A 2 49.82 10.48 60.16
CA THR A 2 49.60 11.86 59.72
C THR A 2 48.77 11.92 58.44
N LEU A 3 47.99 12.99 58.35
CA LEU A 3 47.20 13.44 57.20
C LEU A 3 48.05 14.15 56.14
N GLY A 4 47.55 14.16 54.90
CA GLY A 4 47.75 15.24 53.92
C GLY A 4 48.37 14.78 52.60
N LEU A 5 47.93 15.18 51.41
CA LEU A 5 46.84 16.05 51.01
C LEU A 5 46.66 15.88 49.48
N SER A 6 45.40 15.82 49.02
CA SER A 6 44.87 16.45 47.80
C SER A 6 45.46 16.12 46.42
N ILE A 7 44.60 15.69 45.48
CA ILE A 7 44.23 16.48 44.29
C ILE A 7 42.88 15.97 43.74
N LYS A 8 42.05 16.94 43.39
CA LYS A 8 40.67 16.85 42.91
C LYS A 8 40.59 16.21 41.52
N PHE A 9 39.56 15.39 41.28
CA PHE A 9 38.89 15.33 39.97
C PHE A 9 37.39 15.45 40.17
N ILE A 10 36.84 16.49 39.53
CA ILE A 10 35.42 16.82 39.45
C ILE A 10 34.88 16.15 38.17
N VAL A 11 33.59 15.82 38.17
CA VAL A 11 32.62 15.98 37.06
C VAL A 11 31.86 14.68 36.70
N CYS A 12 30.56 14.75 37.00
CA CYS A 12 29.41 14.12 36.34
C CYS A 12 29.49 12.65 35.94
N SER A 13 28.96 11.78 36.82
CA SER A 13 28.20 10.61 36.36
C SER A 13 26.73 10.84 36.67
N SER A 14 26.14 11.75 35.93
CA SER A 14 24.71 12.02 35.90
C SER A 14 24.14 11.42 34.61
N PHE A 15 23.10 10.60 34.76
CA PHE A 15 22.16 10.19 33.70
C PHE A 15 22.68 9.30 32.55
N LEU A 16 23.14 8.08 32.87
CA LEU A 16 23.31 7.03 31.85
C LEU A 16 22.59 5.72 32.18
N SER A 17 21.38 5.80 32.73
CA SER A 17 20.55 4.62 33.02
C SER A 17 19.07 4.76 32.65
N LEU A 18 18.70 5.76 31.84
CA LEU A 18 17.32 5.95 31.36
C LEU A 18 17.16 5.98 29.83
N LEU A 19 18.20 5.57 29.08
CA LEU A 19 18.10 5.30 27.64
C LEU A 19 18.04 3.78 27.39
N ILE A 20 17.11 3.10 28.05
CA ILE A 20 16.38 2.02 27.37
C ILE A 20 14.99 2.60 27.16
N ALA A 21 14.96 3.63 26.31
CA ALA A 21 13.74 4.00 25.61
C ALA A 21 13.17 2.72 25.02
N CYS A 22 11.88 2.52 25.25
CA CYS A 22 11.05 1.47 24.70
C CYS A 22 11.69 0.87 23.45
N SER A 23 12.23 -0.35 23.58
CA SER A 23 12.34 -1.20 22.41
C SER A 23 10.91 -1.41 21.97
N ASP A 24 10.42 -0.51 21.13
CA ASP A 24 9.25 -0.76 20.32
C ASP A 24 9.55 -2.12 19.70
N THR A 25 8.85 -3.12 20.18
CA THR A 25 8.71 -4.43 19.58
C THR A 25 7.94 -4.29 18.26
N ASN A 26 8.40 -3.35 17.43
CA ASN A 26 8.13 -3.27 16.01
C ASN A 26 8.91 -4.42 15.40
N ASN A 27 8.29 -5.59 15.39
CA ASN A 27 8.38 -6.41 14.18
C ASN A 27 7.79 -5.55 13.06
N ALA A 28 8.59 -4.60 12.55
CA ALA A 28 8.18 -3.67 11.52
C ALA A 28 7.85 -4.55 10.31
N ARG A 29 6.57 -4.69 9.99
CA ARG A 29 6.14 -5.38 8.78
C ARG A 29 6.95 -4.81 7.62
N GLU A 30 7.59 -5.70 6.87
CA GLU A 30 8.48 -5.32 5.78
C GLU A 30 7.77 -4.40 4.78
N TRP A 31 6.51 -4.73 4.50
CA TRP A 31 5.59 -3.96 3.66
C TRP A 31 4.51 -3.30 4.51
N LEU A 32 4.27 -2.02 4.23
CA LEU A 32 3.26 -1.24 4.92
C LEU A 32 2.55 -0.31 3.95
N LEU A 33 1.23 -0.47 3.83
CA LEU A 33 0.39 0.47 3.09
C LEU A 33 -0.13 1.51 4.09
N LYS A 34 0.16 2.79 3.85
CA LYS A 34 -0.36 3.93 4.62
C LYS A 34 -1.15 4.84 3.70
N ASN A 35 -1.88 5.81 4.27
CA ASN A 35 -2.90 6.65 3.63
C ASN A 35 -2.50 7.39 2.33
N ASP A 36 -1.23 7.32 1.91
CA ASP A 36 -0.68 7.97 0.73
C ASP A 36 0.11 7.04 -0.21
N ASN A 37 0.78 6.01 0.32
CA ASN A 37 1.67 5.16 -0.48
C ASN A 37 1.94 3.79 0.16
N LEU A 38 2.55 2.90 -0.63
CA LEU A 38 3.21 1.68 -0.17
C LEU A 38 4.62 2.02 0.33
N TYR A 39 5.03 1.38 1.42
CA TYR A 39 6.34 1.56 2.02
C TYR A 39 7.04 0.20 2.17
N TYR A 40 8.34 0.17 1.85
CA TYR A 40 9.27 -0.92 2.18
C TYR A 40 10.20 -0.45 3.29
N LYS A 41 10.16 -1.11 4.46
CA LYS A 41 10.99 -0.73 5.62
C LYS A 41 10.98 0.78 5.95
N ASN A 42 9.79 1.39 5.84
CA ASN A 42 9.53 2.83 6.02
C ASN A 42 10.03 3.78 4.91
N THR A 43 10.59 3.26 3.82
CA THR A 43 10.86 4.05 2.61
C THR A 43 9.68 3.94 1.65
N ALA A 44 9.15 5.08 1.20
CA ALA A 44 8.05 5.12 0.24
C ALA A 44 8.49 4.54 -1.11
N ILE A 45 7.63 3.74 -1.71
CA ILE A 45 7.89 3.16 -3.03
C ILE A 45 7.70 4.22 -4.11
N ASP A 46 8.71 4.39 -4.97
CA ASP A 46 8.56 5.03 -6.27
C ASP A 46 8.15 3.96 -7.29
N TRP A 47 6.94 4.07 -7.81
CA TRP A 47 6.41 3.11 -8.78
C TRP A 47 6.98 3.28 -10.20
N ARG A 48 7.80 4.31 -10.43
CA ARG A 48 8.40 4.63 -11.74
C ARG A 48 9.72 3.91 -12.00
N VAL A 49 10.33 3.31 -10.97
CA VAL A 49 11.61 2.60 -11.07
C VAL A 49 11.39 1.09 -11.17
N GLU A 50 12.38 0.36 -11.70
CA GLU A 50 12.31 -1.10 -11.86
C GLU A 50 12.66 -1.87 -10.57
N SER A 51 13.34 -1.24 -9.61
CA SER A 51 13.81 -1.89 -8.38
C SER A 51 13.49 -1.06 -7.15
N VAL A 52 13.21 -1.73 -6.04
CA VAL A 52 12.91 -1.07 -4.76
C VAL A 52 14.21 -0.86 -3.99
N GLU A 53 14.45 0.38 -3.55
CA GLU A 53 15.62 0.72 -2.74
C GLU A 53 15.71 -0.17 -1.49
N GLY A 54 16.87 -0.81 -1.30
CA GLY A 54 17.10 -1.71 -0.17
C GLY A 54 16.49 -3.11 -0.30
N CYS A 55 15.81 -3.44 -1.40
CA CYS A 55 15.27 -4.78 -1.66
C CYS A 55 15.85 -5.38 -2.97
N LYS A 56 16.89 -6.21 -2.83
CA LYS A 56 17.60 -6.82 -3.98
C LYS A 56 16.75 -7.82 -4.79
N THR A 57 15.70 -8.35 -4.20
CA THR A 57 14.81 -9.33 -4.85
C THR A 57 13.50 -8.72 -5.31
N CYS A 58 13.33 -7.40 -5.15
CA CYS A 58 12.14 -6.68 -5.55
C CYS A 58 12.28 -6.15 -6.97
N VAL A 59 11.28 -6.44 -7.79
CA VAL A 59 11.18 -5.97 -9.17
C VAL A 59 9.80 -5.36 -9.37
N ILE A 60 9.76 -4.18 -9.98
CA ILE A 60 8.53 -3.52 -10.42
C ILE A 60 8.47 -3.67 -11.94
N SER A 61 7.43 -4.33 -12.44
CA SER A 61 7.12 -4.40 -13.86
C SER A 61 6.01 -3.42 -14.22
N GLN A 62 6.21 -2.64 -15.27
CA GLN A 62 5.25 -1.67 -15.76
C GLN A 62 4.54 -2.23 -16.99
N ASP A 63 3.24 -2.08 -17.03
CA ASP A 63 2.40 -2.64 -18.07
C ASP A 63 1.26 -1.66 -18.42
N VAL A 64 0.76 -1.79 -19.66
CA VAL A 64 -0.39 -1.02 -20.15
C VAL A 64 -1.41 -1.95 -20.82
N VAL A 65 -2.69 -1.63 -20.65
CA VAL A 65 -3.78 -2.33 -21.31
C VAL A 65 -4.64 -1.31 -22.04
N TYR A 66 -4.79 -1.52 -23.34
CA TYR A 66 -5.65 -0.74 -24.21
C TYR A 66 -7.06 -1.31 -24.16
N GLN A 67 -8.02 -0.48 -23.78
CA GLN A 67 -9.44 -0.80 -23.75
C GLN A 67 -10.21 0.23 -24.58
N PRO A 68 -11.40 -0.10 -25.13
CA PRO A 68 -12.26 0.86 -25.82
C PRO A 68 -12.53 2.13 -25.01
N GLU A 69 -12.57 2.01 -23.68
CA GLU A 69 -12.83 3.08 -22.73
C GLU A 69 -11.60 3.96 -22.43
N GLY A 70 -10.39 3.49 -22.77
CA GLY A 70 -9.14 4.20 -22.54
C GLY A 70 -7.95 3.29 -22.21
N ILE A 71 -6.81 3.90 -21.90
CA ILE A 71 -5.58 3.20 -21.54
C ILE A 71 -5.53 3.07 -20.02
N SER A 72 -5.42 1.85 -19.51
CA SER A 72 -5.11 1.58 -18.10
C SER A 72 -3.63 1.24 -17.96
N SER A 73 -2.96 1.81 -16.97
CA SER A 73 -1.55 1.53 -16.66
C SER A 73 -1.45 0.94 -15.26
N TYR A 74 -0.55 -0.01 -15.06
CA TYR A 74 -0.30 -0.57 -13.75
C TYR A 74 1.13 -1.04 -13.57
N ASN A 75 1.57 -0.96 -12.33
CA ASN A 75 2.90 -1.32 -11.88
C ASN A 75 2.76 -2.48 -10.90
N THR A 76 3.34 -3.63 -11.24
CA THR A 76 3.27 -4.84 -10.43
C THR A 76 4.58 -5.03 -9.69
N LEU A 77 4.50 -5.15 -8.37
CA LEU A 77 5.65 -5.39 -7.50
C LEU A 77 5.74 -6.89 -7.15
N MET A 78 6.88 -7.48 -7.47
CA MET A 78 7.24 -8.86 -7.15
C MET A 78 8.44 -8.87 -6.20
N GLN A 79 8.44 -9.74 -5.18
CA GLN A 79 9.59 -10.00 -4.30
C GLN A 79 9.94 -11.47 -4.34
N SER A 80 11.14 -11.80 -4.81
CA SER A 80 11.59 -13.20 -4.94
C SER A 80 10.58 -14.06 -5.73
N GLN A 81 10.06 -13.53 -6.85
CA GLN A 81 9.02 -14.14 -7.69
C GLN A 81 7.62 -14.26 -7.05
N ASN A 82 7.40 -13.73 -5.85
CA ASN A 82 6.08 -13.66 -5.24
C ASN A 82 5.44 -12.31 -5.50
N TRP A 83 4.16 -12.30 -5.85
CA TRP A 83 3.38 -11.08 -5.98
C TRP A 83 3.18 -10.40 -4.63
N VAL A 84 3.54 -9.12 -4.55
CA VAL A 84 3.43 -8.31 -3.33
C VAL A 84 2.29 -7.30 -3.47
N ALA A 85 2.33 -6.48 -4.52
CA ALA A 85 1.38 -5.39 -4.67
C ALA A 85 1.19 -4.97 -6.12
N VAL A 86 0.12 -4.23 -6.39
CA VAL A 86 -0.10 -3.52 -7.65
C VAL A 86 -0.50 -2.08 -7.37
N HIS A 87 0.01 -1.16 -8.18
CA HIS A 87 -0.49 0.21 -8.30
C HIS A 87 -1.10 0.36 -9.70
N GLU A 88 -2.39 0.66 -9.79
CA GLU A 88 -3.11 0.75 -11.05
C GLU A 88 -3.85 2.08 -11.18
N LEU A 89 -3.79 2.65 -12.39
CA LEU A 89 -4.69 3.67 -12.90
C LEU A 89 -5.64 3.01 -13.91
N SER A 90 -6.86 2.74 -13.46
CA SER A 90 -7.92 2.07 -14.21
C SER A 90 -8.86 3.10 -14.86
N LYS A 91 -9.32 2.83 -16.10
CA LYS A 91 -10.26 3.69 -16.86
C LYS A 91 -11.68 3.13 -16.99
N ILE A 92 -11.94 1.95 -16.43
CA ILE A 92 -13.26 1.27 -16.54
C ILE A 92 -13.93 1.02 -15.19
N ASN A 93 -13.58 1.81 -14.17
CA ASN A 93 -14.21 1.71 -12.86
C ASN A 93 -14.06 0.33 -12.20
N VAL A 94 -12.86 -0.26 -12.29
CA VAL A 94 -12.57 -1.61 -11.80
C VAL A 94 -11.23 -1.64 -11.06
N ILE A 95 -11.17 -2.46 -10.01
CA ILE A 95 -9.93 -2.85 -9.33
C ILE A 95 -9.50 -4.20 -9.86
N ARG A 96 -8.33 -4.28 -10.52
CA ARG A 96 -7.74 -5.55 -10.94
C ARG A 96 -6.59 -5.91 -10.03
N LEU A 97 -6.68 -7.08 -9.41
CA LEU A 97 -5.56 -7.62 -8.65
C LEU A 97 -4.73 -8.47 -9.62
N LYS A 98 -3.91 -7.83 -10.48
CA LYS A 98 -3.13 -8.54 -11.51
C LYS A 98 -2.05 -9.43 -10.88
N MET A 99 -2.44 -10.65 -10.48
CA MET A 99 -1.54 -11.67 -9.97
C MET A 99 -0.93 -12.47 -11.11
N PRO A 100 0.18 -13.20 -10.89
CA PRO A 100 0.90 -13.94 -11.94
C PRO A 100 0.01 -14.94 -12.70
N ASP A 101 -0.81 -15.69 -11.99
CA ASP A 101 -1.59 -16.80 -12.56
C ASP A 101 -3.08 -16.47 -12.76
N GLN A 102 -3.54 -15.35 -12.22
CA GLN A 102 -4.96 -14.96 -12.26
C GLN A 102 -5.11 -13.45 -12.09
N THR A 103 -6.17 -12.87 -12.67
CA THR A 103 -6.51 -11.46 -12.45
C THR A 103 -7.96 -11.35 -12.02
N PRO A 104 -8.24 -11.46 -10.71
CA PRO A 104 -9.57 -11.14 -10.23
C PRO A 104 -9.84 -9.64 -10.30
N TYR A 105 -11.12 -9.34 -10.42
CA TYR A 105 -11.61 -7.98 -10.56
C TYR A 105 -12.78 -7.71 -9.60
N LEU A 106 -12.80 -6.49 -9.08
CA LEU A 106 -13.92 -5.92 -8.34
C LEU A 106 -14.41 -4.68 -9.10
N PHE A 107 -15.68 -4.68 -9.45
CA PHE A 107 -16.31 -3.50 -10.05
C PHE A 107 -16.69 -2.50 -8.96
N VAL A 108 -16.62 -1.22 -9.27
CA VAL A 108 -17.18 -0.20 -8.38
C VAL A 108 -18.64 0.04 -8.77
N GLU A 109 -19.58 -0.22 -7.87
CA GLU A 109 -21.02 -0.11 -8.12
C GLU A 109 -21.53 1.33 -8.02
N ARG A 110 -21.13 2.00 -6.92
CA ARG A 110 -21.66 3.28 -6.48
C ARG A 110 -20.65 4.00 -5.61
N ILE A 111 -20.71 5.32 -5.66
CA ILE A 111 -20.09 6.21 -4.68
C ILE A 111 -21.17 6.83 -3.80
N ASN A 112 -20.94 6.83 -2.50
CA ASN A 112 -21.67 7.67 -1.56
C ASN A 112 -20.68 8.53 -0.79
N GLY A 113 -20.60 9.82 -1.13
CA GLY A 113 -19.59 10.73 -0.61
C GLY A 113 -18.18 10.26 -1.00
N ARG A 114 -17.37 9.83 -0.03
CA ARG A 114 -16.01 9.29 -0.25
C ARG A 114 -15.93 7.77 -0.16
N THR A 115 -17.06 7.08 -0.04
CA THR A 115 -17.09 5.62 0.07
C THR A 115 -17.51 4.99 -1.25
N LEU A 116 -16.68 4.09 -1.75
CA LEU A 116 -16.94 3.25 -2.91
C LEU A 116 -17.50 1.90 -2.45
N THR A 117 -18.54 1.43 -3.12
CA THR A 117 -18.96 0.02 -3.03
C THR A 117 -18.28 -0.76 -4.13
N LEU A 118 -17.44 -1.72 -3.76
CA LEU A 118 -16.82 -2.68 -4.65
C LEU A 118 -17.59 -3.99 -4.64
N PHE A 119 -17.73 -4.66 -5.77
CA PHE A 119 -18.42 -5.94 -5.83
C PHE A 119 -17.86 -6.90 -6.88
N ASN A 120 -18.08 -8.19 -6.66
CA ASN A 120 -18.05 -9.24 -7.66
C ASN A 120 -19.35 -10.07 -7.60
N GLN A 121 -19.40 -11.21 -8.27
CA GLN A 121 -20.58 -12.10 -8.25
C GLN A 121 -20.93 -12.66 -6.85
N GLN A 122 -20.02 -12.59 -5.88
CA GLN A 122 -20.10 -13.33 -4.61
C GLN A 122 -20.11 -12.41 -3.38
N GLN A 123 -19.52 -11.21 -3.47
CA GLN A 123 -19.13 -10.40 -2.32
C GLN A 123 -19.18 -8.90 -2.66
N ASN A 124 -19.52 -8.10 -1.64
CA ASN A 124 -19.51 -6.64 -1.70
C ASN A 124 -18.61 -6.08 -0.57
N TYR A 125 -17.86 -5.03 -0.87
CA TYR A 125 -16.97 -4.33 0.06
C TYR A 125 -17.27 -2.84 0.03
N SER A 126 -17.16 -2.17 1.17
CA SER A 126 -17.17 -0.70 1.25
C SER A 126 -15.75 -0.21 1.52
N ILE A 127 -15.21 0.60 0.63
CA ILE A 127 -13.86 1.16 0.73
C ILE A 127 -13.93 2.68 0.70
N LYS A 128 -13.24 3.35 1.62
CA LYS A 128 -13.20 4.81 1.67
C LYS A 128 -11.97 5.34 0.93
N ILE A 129 -12.19 6.35 0.08
CA ILE A 129 -11.13 6.99 -0.72
C ILE A 129 -10.16 7.70 0.22
N GLY A 130 -8.87 7.39 0.09
CA GLY A 130 -7.77 7.91 0.91
C GLY A 130 -7.53 7.14 2.21
N GLU A 131 -8.24 6.04 2.45
CA GLU A 131 -8.07 5.20 3.64
C GLU A 131 -7.74 3.76 3.25
N VAL A 132 -6.88 3.11 4.04
CA VAL A 132 -6.52 1.71 3.84
C VAL A 132 -7.65 0.82 4.35
N THR A 133 -8.22 0.02 3.47
CA THR A 133 -9.28 -0.94 3.82
C THR A 133 -8.82 -2.37 3.55
N ALA A 134 -9.01 -3.26 4.52
CA ALA A 134 -8.73 -4.68 4.35
C ALA A 134 -9.93 -5.39 3.70
N VAL A 135 -9.67 -6.19 2.68
CA VAL A 135 -10.67 -7.04 2.00
C VAL A 135 -10.18 -8.48 1.93
N ASN A 136 -11.10 -9.45 1.89
CA ASN A 136 -10.77 -10.86 1.74
C ASN A 136 -11.42 -11.45 0.49
N PHE A 137 -10.66 -11.57 -0.58
CA PHE A 137 -11.15 -11.95 -1.89
C PHE A 137 -10.54 -13.29 -2.31
N ASN A 138 -11.35 -14.26 -2.75
CA ASN A 138 -10.89 -15.61 -3.15
C ASN A 138 -9.93 -16.26 -2.14
N ASN A 139 -10.25 -16.21 -0.85
CA ASN A 139 -9.42 -16.71 0.26
C ASN A 139 -8.05 -16.03 0.40
N GLN A 140 -7.88 -14.84 -0.16
CA GLN A 140 -6.68 -14.03 -0.06
C GLN A 140 -7.02 -12.68 0.53
N ARG A 141 -6.19 -12.21 1.47
CA ARG A 141 -6.39 -10.92 2.12
C ARG A 141 -5.57 -9.84 1.42
N PHE A 142 -6.17 -8.68 1.26
CA PHE A 142 -5.54 -7.53 0.64
C PHE A 142 -5.82 -6.29 1.48
N SER A 143 -4.82 -5.40 1.57
CA SER A 143 -5.04 -4.01 1.95
C SER A 143 -5.16 -3.17 0.67
N ILE A 144 -6.26 -2.45 0.51
CA ILE A 144 -6.52 -1.60 -0.65
C ILE A 144 -6.56 -0.15 -0.19
N LEU A 145 -5.84 0.71 -0.92
CA LEU A 145 -5.89 2.16 -0.81
C LEU A 145 -6.36 2.74 -2.14
N ILE A 146 -7.51 3.42 -2.12
CA ILE A 146 -7.96 4.19 -3.28
C ILE A 146 -7.40 5.60 -3.17
N LYS A 147 -6.50 5.96 -4.07
CA LYS A 147 -5.83 7.26 -4.08
C LYS A 147 -6.69 8.33 -4.74
N ASN A 148 -7.32 7.98 -5.85
CA ASN A 148 -8.17 8.90 -6.60
C ASN A 148 -9.33 8.17 -7.27
N PHE A 149 -10.45 8.88 -7.44
CA PHE A 149 -11.63 8.41 -8.13
C PHE A 149 -12.30 9.56 -8.89
N GLU A 150 -12.64 9.33 -10.14
CA GLU A 150 -13.40 10.27 -10.97
C GLU A 150 -14.46 9.54 -11.81
N GLU A 151 -15.73 9.89 -11.62
CA GLU A 151 -16.85 9.37 -12.42
C GLU A 151 -16.82 10.07 -13.79
N VAL A 152 -16.67 9.29 -14.87
CA VAL A 152 -16.66 9.83 -16.25
C VAL A 152 -18.04 9.70 -16.88
N ASP A 153 -18.67 8.53 -16.73
CA ASP A 153 -20.04 8.30 -17.18
C ASP A 153 -21.05 8.60 -16.06
N LYS A 154 -22.26 9.01 -16.46
CA LYS A 154 -23.38 9.20 -15.54
C LYS A 154 -23.82 7.86 -14.92
N GLN A 155 -24.36 7.90 -13.70
CA GLN A 155 -24.83 6.69 -13.01
C GLN A 155 -25.96 5.93 -13.72
N SER A 156 -26.67 6.58 -14.66
CA SER A 156 -27.71 5.96 -15.49
C SER A 156 -27.17 5.03 -16.59
N VAL A 157 -25.86 5.04 -16.85
CA VAL A 157 -25.23 4.19 -17.87
C VAL A 157 -25.04 2.77 -17.32
N ALA A 158 -25.31 1.76 -18.16
CA ALA A 158 -25.10 0.36 -17.80
C ALA A 158 -23.61 0.07 -17.53
N LEU A 159 -23.32 -0.93 -16.70
CA LEU A 159 -21.94 -1.35 -16.46
C LEU A 159 -21.37 -2.13 -17.66
N PRO A 160 -20.04 -2.09 -17.88
CA PRO A 160 -19.06 -1.29 -17.15
C PRO A 160 -19.16 0.20 -17.49
N ARG A 161 -19.16 1.05 -16.48
CA ARG A 161 -19.16 2.52 -16.64
C ARG A 161 -17.73 3.02 -16.70
N ARG A 162 -17.47 4.05 -17.50
CA ARG A 162 -16.17 4.73 -17.48
C ARG A 162 -16.02 5.50 -16.17
N ALA A 163 -14.89 5.27 -15.52
CA ALA A 163 -14.42 6.06 -14.40
C ALA A 163 -12.91 5.92 -14.32
N SER A 164 -12.23 6.97 -13.89
CA SER A 164 -10.82 6.91 -13.57
C SER A 164 -10.66 6.51 -12.09
N LEU A 165 -9.88 5.47 -11.83
CA LEU A 165 -9.61 4.97 -10.48
C LEU A 165 -8.10 4.76 -10.33
N GLU A 166 -7.50 5.41 -9.34
CA GLU A 166 -6.10 5.14 -8.96
C GLU A 166 -6.10 4.42 -7.61
N PHE A 167 -5.44 3.26 -7.53
CA PHE A 167 -5.36 2.49 -6.30
C PHE A 167 -4.05 1.75 -6.13
N ILE A 168 -3.74 1.40 -4.88
CA ILE A 168 -2.71 0.43 -4.52
C ILE A 168 -3.39 -0.74 -3.81
N ALA A 169 -3.10 -1.97 -4.22
CA ALA A 169 -3.50 -3.17 -3.50
C ALA A 169 -2.26 -3.95 -3.06
N LEU A 170 -2.13 -4.19 -1.75
CA LEU A 170 -1.06 -4.94 -1.11
C LEU A 170 -1.60 -6.29 -0.63
N LYS A 171 -0.95 -7.39 -1.00
CA LYS A 171 -1.21 -8.71 -0.40
C LYS A 171 -0.85 -8.69 1.07
N ILE A 172 -1.70 -9.23 1.92
CA ILE A 172 -1.40 -9.43 3.35
C ILE A 172 -1.76 -10.87 3.75
N ASP A 173 -1.04 -11.40 4.73
CA ASP A 173 -1.30 -12.74 5.29
C ASP A 173 -2.42 -12.72 6.34
#